data_AF-A0A7I0JWR0-F1
#
_entry.id   AF-A0A7I0JWR0-F1
#
_cell.length_a   1.000
_cell.length_b   1.000
_cell.length_c   1.000
_cell.angle_alpha   90.00
_cell.angle_beta   90.00
_cell.angle_gamma   90.00
#
_symmetry.space_group_name_H-M   'P 1'
#
loop_
_entity.id
_entity.type
_entity.pdbx_description
1 polymer ?
#
loop_
_entity_poly.entity_id
_entity_poly.type
_entity_poly.pdbx_seq_one_letter_code
_entity_poly.pdbx_strand_id
1 'polypeptide(L)'
;MARARPGRGSDQFPLRLPEGLRDRIKAYAAYQGRSMNEEIVRILEREFPEPLAGGERIGELLEMLGALQAGKATDEGISKLAASLHDTIEGIYSGRVTGFDQETRRDISNRYQEWQEREFERQSDKAAAEYDAVEEVSLQRTGRSEKFVYEDGSVGPQYGKGSPPADIPPDEEFPLFILDEDDK
;
A
#
# COMPACT_ATOMS: atom_id res chain seq x y z
N MET A 1 31.99 -28.42 5.34
CA MET A 1 31.25 -28.15 6.59
C MET A 1 29.77 -27.97 6.22
N ALA A 2 28.96 -29.01 6.36
CA ALA A 2 27.54 -28.97 6.00
C ALA A 2 26.76 -28.16 7.05
N ARG A 3 26.00 -27.13 6.62
CA ARG A 3 25.04 -26.42 7.48
C ARG A 3 24.00 -27.44 7.96
N ALA A 4 23.97 -27.70 9.27
CA ALA A 4 22.91 -28.47 9.89
C ALA A 4 21.60 -27.69 9.71
N ARG A 5 20.69 -28.20 8.87
CA ARG A 5 19.28 -27.79 8.91
C ARG A 5 18.78 -28.25 10.28
N PRO A 6 18.23 -27.38 11.15
CA PRO A 6 17.65 -27.83 12.41
C PRO A 6 16.54 -28.82 12.07
N GLY A 7 16.80 -30.08 12.41
CA GLY A 7 15.90 -31.19 12.17
C GLY A 7 14.63 -30.99 12.97
N ARG A 8 13.52 -31.43 12.38
CA ARG A 8 12.18 -31.59 12.96
C ARG A 8 12.24 -32.43 14.25
N GLY A 9 12.70 -31.86 15.35
CA GLY A 9 12.34 -32.26 16.70
C GLY A 9 11.18 -31.38 17.09
N SER A 10 9.96 -31.80 16.77
CA SER A 10 8.76 -30.99 16.99
C SER A 10 8.63 -30.66 18.48
N ASP A 11 8.84 -29.40 18.83
CA ASP A 11 8.50 -28.87 20.15
C ASP A 11 6.96 -28.82 20.22
N GLN A 12 6.35 -29.92 20.68
CA GLN A 12 4.89 -30.06 20.73
C GLN A 12 4.39 -29.51 22.07
N PHE A 13 3.84 -28.29 22.04
CA PHE A 13 3.24 -27.68 23.21
C PHE A 13 1.72 -27.87 23.23
N PRO A 14 1.14 -28.37 24.33
CA PRO A 14 -0.32 -28.40 24.48
C PRO A 14 -0.86 -26.98 24.70
N LEU A 15 -1.50 -26.40 23.68
CA LEU A 15 -2.12 -25.07 23.75
C LEU A 15 -3.52 -25.14 24.36
N ARG A 16 -3.78 -24.27 25.35
CA ARG A 16 -5.13 -24.05 25.89
C ARG A 16 -5.79 -22.92 25.10
N LEU A 17 -6.85 -23.25 24.37
CA LEU A 17 -7.63 -22.29 23.60
C LEU A 17 -8.90 -21.91 24.38
N PRO A 18 -9.34 -20.65 24.30
CA PRO A 18 -10.68 -20.26 24.73
C PRO A 18 -11.77 -21.09 24.07
N GLU A 19 -12.91 -21.21 24.75
CA GLU A 19 -14.06 -21.95 24.25
C GLU A 19 -14.50 -21.44 22.86
N GLY A 20 -14.80 -22.37 21.95
CA GLY A 20 -15.24 -22.06 20.57
C GLY A 20 -14.14 -21.57 19.62
N LEU A 21 -12.96 -21.11 20.09
CA LEU A 21 -11.89 -20.64 19.20
C LEU A 21 -11.33 -21.79 18.35
N ARG A 22 -11.17 -22.98 18.95
CA ARG A 22 -10.68 -24.18 18.26
C ARG A 22 -11.55 -24.53 17.05
N ASP A 23 -12.87 -24.51 17.21
CA ASP A 23 -13.80 -24.92 16.17
C ASP A 23 -13.84 -23.90 15.02
N ARG A 24 -13.73 -22.60 15.34
CA ARG A 24 -13.58 -21.52 14.35
C ARG A 24 -12.33 -21.71 13.48
N ILE A 25 -11.18 -21.97 14.11
CA ILE A 25 -9.92 -22.20 13.38
C ILE A 25 -10.02 -23.46 12.52
N LYS A 26 -10.58 -24.55 13.07
CA LYS A 26 -10.75 -25.82 12.34
C LYS A 26 -11.64 -25.65 11.11
N ALA A 27 -12.76 -24.93 11.22
CA ALA A 27 -13.66 -24.68 10.10
C ALA A 27 -12.97 -23.89 8.99
N TYR A 28 -12.21 -22.84 9.35
CA TYR A 28 -11.47 -22.04 8.38
C TYR A 28 -10.33 -22.82 7.70
N ALA A 29 -9.57 -23.59 8.48
CA ALA A 29 -8.50 -24.45 7.96
C ALA A 29 -9.05 -25.49 6.96
N ALA A 30 -10.18 -26.13 7.28
CA ALA A 30 -10.83 -27.09 6.39
C ALA A 30 -11.31 -26.44 5.09
N TYR A 31 -11.90 -25.24 5.16
CA TYR A 31 -12.28 -24.47 3.98
C TYR A 31 -11.09 -24.15 3.06
N GLN A 32 -9.92 -23.89 3.65
CA GLN A 32 -8.67 -23.61 2.94
C GLN A 32 -7.88 -24.87 2.54
N GLY A 33 -8.39 -26.08 2.83
CA GLY A 33 -7.70 -27.34 2.51
C GLY A 33 -6.44 -27.60 3.35
N ARG A 34 -6.31 -26.97 4.52
CA ARG A 34 -5.15 -27.09 5.42
C ARG A 34 -5.51 -27.82 6.70
N SER A 35 -4.50 -28.38 7.38
CA SER A 35 -4.72 -28.87 8.74
C SER A 35 -4.91 -27.70 9.72
N MET A 36 -5.63 -27.94 10.82
CA MET A 36 -5.79 -26.92 11.86
C MET A 36 -4.43 -26.42 12.39
N ASN A 37 -3.46 -27.32 12.56
CA ASN A 37 -2.13 -26.96 13.04
C ASN A 37 -1.37 -26.09 12.03
N GLU A 38 -1.49 -26.41 10.74
CA GLU A 38 -0.88 -25.64 9.65
C GLU A 38 -1.44 -24.21 9.60
N GLU A 39 -2.75 -24.04 9.80
CA GLU A 39 -3.35 -22.71 9.85
C GLU A 39 -2.94 -21.92 11.10
N ILE A 40 -2.80 -22.59 12.26
CA ILE A 40 -2.27 -21.96 13.48
C ILE A 40 -0.84 -21.48 13.25
N VAL A 41 0.04 -22.36 12.76
CA VAL A 41 1.45 -22.03 12.48
C VAL A 41 1.54 -20.88 11.47
N ARG A 42 0.79 -20.94 10.36
CA ARG A 42 0.77 -19.89 9.34
C ARG A 42 0.39 -18.52 9.90
N ILE A 43 -0.60 -18.47 10.78
CA ILE A 43 -0.99 -17.21 11.43
C ILE A 43 0.12 -16.77 12.39
N LEU A 44 0.65 -17.67 13.21
CA LEU A 44 1.71 -17.32 14.16
C LEU A 44 2.98 -16.83 13.47
N GLU A 45 3.42 -17.46 12.37
CA GLU A 45 4.58 -17.01 11.59
C GLU A 45 4.33 -15.64 10.96
N ARG A 46 3.09 -15.35 10.56
CA ARG A 46 2.70 -14.05 10.01
C ARG A 46 2.69 -12.96 11.07
N GLU A 47 2.13 -13.23 12.24
CA GLU A 47 2.00 -12.25 13.33
C GLU A 47 3.30 -12.12 14.17
N PHE A 48 4.11 -13.19 14.22
CA PHE A 48 5.37 -13.29 14.97
C PHE A 48 6.50 -13.80 14.05
N PRO A 49 6.93 -13.01 13.06
CA PRO A 49 8.03 -13.39 12.19
C PRO A 49 9.34 -13.51 12.99
N GLU A 50 10.27 -14.34 12.49
CA GLU A 50 11.59 -14.50 13.11
C GLU A 50 12.34 -13.15 13.15
N PRO A 51 12.95 -12.79 14.30
CA PRO A 51 13.79 -11.61 14.38
C PRO A 51 15.03 -11.78 13.50
N LEU A 52 15.22 -10.85 12.57
CA LEU A 52 16.40 -10.83 11.71
C LEU A 52 17.47 -9.93 12.34
N ALA A 53 18.73 -10.34 12.26
CA ALA A 53 19.83 -9.46 12.65
C ALA A 53 20.01 -8.36 11.60
N GLY A 54 20.09 -7.09 12.02
CA GLY A 54 20.24 -5.95 11.12
C GLY A 54 21.44 -6.05 10.20
N GLY A 55 22.55 -6.60 10.70
CA GLY A 55 23.75 -6.84 9.89
C GLY A 55 23.53 -7.84 8.74
N GLU A 56 22.78 -8.92 8.99
CA GLU A 56 22.45 -9.90 7.94
C GLU A 56 21.56 -9.26 6.88
N ARG A 57 20.57 -8.48 7.32
CA ARG A 57 19.64 -7.82 6.40
C ARG A 57 20.30 -6.75 5.53
N ILE A 58 21.22 -5.97 6.10
CA ILE A 58 22.04 -5.02 5.33
C ILE A 58 22.92 -5.76 4.31
N GLY A 59 23.49 -6.90 4.68
CA GLY A 59 24.29 -7.73 3.77
C GLY A 59 23.51 -8.16 2.54
N GLU A 60 22.27 -8.66 2.71
CA GLU A 60 21.39 -9.04 1.60
C GLU A 60 21.12 -7.88 0.64
N LEU A 61 20.84 -6.68 1.17
CA LEU A 61 20.61 -5.49 0.36
C LEU A 61 21.86 -5.08 -0.43
N LEU A 62 23.05 -5.18 0.18
CA LEU A 62 24.32 -4.87 -0.49
C LEU A 62 24.64 -5.87 -1.61
N GLU A 63 24.33 -7.16 -1.43
CA GLU A 63 24.48 -8.17 -2.48
C GLU A 63 23.55 -7.89 -3.67
N MET A 64 22.29 -7.56 -3.41
CA MET A 64 21.33 -7.18 -4.44
C MET A 64 21.78 -5.92 -5.18
N LEU A 65 22.24 -4.89 -4.46
CA LEU A 65 22.76 -3.66 -5.06
C LEU A 65 24.00 -3.92 -5.92
N GLY A 66 24.91 -4.77 -5.47
CA GLY A 66 26.09 -5.18 -6.24
C GLY A 66 25.72 -5.90 -7.53
N ALA A 67 24.67 -6.75 -7.49
CA ALA A 67 24.15 -7.40 -8.70
C ALA A 67 23.57 -6.39 -9.70
N LEU A 68 22.88 -5.34 -9.22
CA LEU A 68 22.40 -4.27 -10.09
C LEU A 68 23.55 -3.47 -10.71
N GLN A 69 24.54 -3.08 -9.92
CA GLN A 69 25.71 -2.31 -10.38
C GLN A 69 26.56 -3.09 -11.40
N ALA A 70 26.60 -4.42 -11.31
CA ALA A 70 27.29 -5.29 -12.26
C ALA A 70 26.58 -5.40 -13.63
N GLY A 71 25.54 -4.61 -13.90
CA GLY A 71 24.80 -4.62 -15.16
C GLY A 71 23.89 -5.83 -15.33
N LYS A 72 23.64 -6.60 -14.25
CA LYS A 72 22.69 -7.72 -14.22
C LYS A 72 21.32 -7.31 -13.69
N ALA A 73 21.05 -6.01 -13.67
CA ALA A 73 19.77 -5.46 -13.26
C ALA A 73 18.67 -5.90 -14.23
N THR A 74 17.74 -6.69 -13.75
CA THR A 74 16.45 -6.93 -14.41
C THR A 74 15.39 -6.08 -13.69
N ASP A 75 14.29 -5.74 -14.38
CA ASP A 75 13.18 -5.02 -13.76
C ASP A 75 12.63 -5.77 -12.53
N GLU A 76 12.63 -7.11 -12.60
CA GLU A 76 12.30 -7.98 -11.47
C GLU A 76 13.31 -7.85 -10.32
N GLY A 77 14.61 -7.77 -10.63
CA GLY A 77 15.67 -7.57 -9.64
C GLY A 77 15.58 -6.19 -8.96
N ILE A 78 15.28 -5.15 -9.73
CA ILE A 78 15.05 -3.79 -9.21
C ILE A 78 13.83 -3.77 -8.29
N SER A 79 12.73 -4.40 -8.72
CA SER A 79 11.51 -4.50 -7.92
C SER A 79 11.73 -5.28 -6.61
N LYS A 80 12.49 -6.39 -6.68
CA LYS A 80 12.88 -7.17 -5.50
C LYS A 80 13.75 -6.37 -4.54
N LEU A 81 14.72 -5.59 -5.04
CA LEU A 81 15.53 -4.73 -4.20
C LEU A 81 14.67 -3.68 -3.49
N ALA A 82 13.78 -3.01 -4.23
CA ALA A 82 12.89 -2.00 -3.67
C ALA A 82 11.99 -2.60 -2.57
N ALA A 83 11.39 -3.77 -2.82
CA ALA A 83 10.58 -4.49 -1.83
C ALA A 83 11.41 -4.89 -0.59
N SER A 84 12.64 -5.39 -0.80
CA SER A 84 13.52 -5.81 0.29
C SER A 84 13.96 -4.64 1.16
N LEU A 85 14.23 -3.48 0.54
CA LEU A 85 14.58 -2.25 1.23
C LEU A 85 13.42 -1.75 2.09
N HIS A 86 12.21 -1.71 1.53
CA HIS A 86 11.00 -1.33 2.25
C HIS A 86 10.76 -2.24 3.48
N ASP A 87 10.78 -3.56 3.27
CA ASP A 87 10.60 -4.56 4.33
C ASP A 87 11.68 -4.45 5.42
N THR A 88 12.91 -4.06 5.06
CA THR A 88 13.99 -3.81 6.03
C THR A 88 13.68 -2.61 6.91
N ILE A 89 13.28 -1.49 6.30
CA ILE A 89 12.99 -0.25 7.01
C ILE A 89 11.80 -0.46 7.96
N GLU A 90 10.75 -1.12 7.48
CA GLU A 90 9.61 -1.52 8.31
C GLU A 90 10.02 -2.49 9.42
N GLY A 91 10.92 -3.42 9.12
CA GLY A 91 11.51 -4.33 10.08
C GLY A 91 12.28 -3.61 11.20
N ILE A 92 13.01 -2.55 10.88
CA ILE A 92 13.74 -1.73 11.86
C ILE A 92 12.76 -0.99 12.78
N TYR A 93 11.72 -0.39 12.22
CA TYR A 93 10.68 0.33 12.97
C TYR A 93 9.88 -0.61 13.89
N SER A 94 9.44 -1.75 13.37
CA SER A 94 8.66 -2.76 14.13
C SER A 94 9.48 -3.48 15.20
N GLY A 95 10.81 -3.33 15.20
CA GLY A 95 11.71 -4.05 16.10
C GLY A 95 12.01 -5.49 15.67
N ARG A 96 11.43 -5.96 14.55
CA ARG A 96 11.74 -7.26 13.92
C ARG A 96 13.21 -7.36 13.52
N VAL A 97 13.78 -6.25 13.06
CA VAL A 97 15.21 -6.14 12.78
C VAL A 97 15.93 -5.67 14.04
N THR A 98 16.79 -6.55 14.55
CA THR A 98 17.53 -6.37 15.80
C THR A 98 18.93 -5.80 15.54
N GLY A 99 19.59 -5.28 16.57
CA GLY A 99 20.95 -4.72 16.46
C GLY A 99 21.04 -3.21 16.25
N PHE A 100 19.91 -2.50 16.28
CA PHE A 100 19.85 -1.04 16.33
C PHE A 100 19.36 -0.57 17.71
N ASP A 101 19.87 0.57 18.19
CA ASP A 101 19.32 1.22 19.39
C ASP A 101 17.99 1.96 19.11
N GLN A 102 17.33 2.47 20.14
CA GLN A 102 16.04 3.14 20.00
C GLN A 102 16.13 4.49 19.28
N GLU A 103 17.24 5.21 19.45
CA GLU A 103 17.45 6.51 18.82
C GLU A 103 17.59 6.36 17.30
N THR A 104 18.46 5.43 16.87
CA THR A 104 18.67 5.07 15.47
C THR A 104 17.39 4.59 14.81
N ARG A 105 16.59 3.75 15.50
CA ARG A 105 15.28 3.31 15.00
C ARG A 105 14.33 4.48 14.76
N ARG A 106 14.26 5.41 15.73
CA ARG A 106 13.39 6.59 15.63
C ARG A 106 13.81 7.50 14.48
N ASP A 107 15.11 7.74 14.33
CA ASP A 107 15.64 8.57 13.25
C ASP A 107 15.36 8.00 11.87
N ILE A 108 15.55 6.68 11.69
CA ILE A 108 15.23 5.98 10.45
C ILE A 108 13.73 6.09 10.16
N SER A 109 12.88 5.90 11.18
CA SER A 109 11.43 5.99 11.03
C SER A 109 10.98 7.39 10.60
N ASN A 110 11.47 8.44 11.25
CA ASN A 110 11.09 9.82 10.93
C ASN A 110 11.46 10.15 9.48
N ARG A 111 12.70 9.82 9.07
CA ARG A 111 13.17 10.08 7.70
C ARG A 111 12.35 9.31 6.65
N TYR A 112 11.95 8.08 6.97
CA TYR A 112 11.13 7.28 6.07
C TYR A 112 9.72 7.86 5.91
N GLN A 113 9.09 8.32 7.01
CA GLN A 113 7.79 8.99 6.96
C GLN A 113 7.86 10.29 6.15
N GLU A 114 8.85 11.14 6.39
CA GLU A 114 9.07 12.37 5.61
C GLU A 114 9.30 12.09 4.11
N TRP A 115 9.95 10.98 3.78
CA TRP A 115 10.11 10.58 2.38
C TRP A 115 8.78 10.11 1.76
N GLN A 116 8.00 9.32 2.51
CA GLN A 116 6.69 8.85 2.07
C GLN A 116 5.71 10.01 1.84
N GLU A 117 5.65 10.97 2.76
CA GLU A 117 4.83 12.18 2.61
C GLU A 117 5.21 12.97 1.36
N ARG A 118 6.51 13.22 1.14
CA ARG A 118 6.99 13.91 -0.07
C ARG A 118 6.74 13.15 -1.36
N GLU A 119 6.74 11.82 -1.32
CA GLU A 119 6.41 11.01 -2.49
C GLU A 119 4.91 11.05 -2.77
N PHE A 120 4.08 10.98 -1.73
CA PHE A 120 2.63 11.12 -1.83
C PHE A 120 2.23 12.50 -2.35
N GLU A 121 2.82 13.57 -1.83
CA GLU A 121 2.63 14.94 -2.34
C GLU A 121 3.01 15.04 -3.81
N ARG A 122 4.19 14.55 -4.21
CA ARG A 122 4.61 14.55 -5.62
C ARG A 122 3.67 13.75 -6.52
N GLN A 123 3.16 12.61 -6.05
CA GLN A 123 2.17 11.83 -6.80
C GLN A 123 0.82 12.54 -6.87
N SER A 124 0.38 13.16 -5.78
CA SER A 124 -0.85 13.96 -5.71
C SER A 124 -0.78 15.16 -6.64
N ASP A 125 0.33 15.90 -6.63
CA ASP A 125 0.56 17.05 -7.51
C ASP A 125 0.61 16.63 -8.97
N LYS A 126 1.26 15.49 -9.27
CA LYS A 126 1.29 14.94 -10.61
C LYS A 126 -0.10 14.48 -11.08
N ALA A 127 -0.86 13.83 -10.21
CA ALA A 127 -2.23 13.43 -10.50
C ALA A 127 -3.13 14.65 -10.71
N ALA A 128 -3.01 15.66 -9.85
CA ALA A 128 -3.71 16.95 -9.97
C ALA A 128 -3.39 17.67 -11.30
N ALA A 129 -2.13 17.63 -11.74
CA ALA A 129 -1.72 18.20 -13.03
C ALA A 129 -2.19 17.39 -14.26
N GLU A 130 -2.57 16.13 -14.09
CA GLU A 130 -3.09 15.26 -15.15
C GLU A 130 -4.63 15.26 -15.24
N TYR A 131 -5.33 15.78 -14.22
CA TYR A 131 -6.79 15.89 -14.24
C TYR A 131 -7.25 17.07 -15.09
N ASP A 132 -8.25 16.83 -15.94
CA ASP A 132 -9.00 17.93 -16.54
C ASP A 132 -9.97 18.57 -15.53
N ALA A 133 -10.51 19.74 -15.87
CA ALA A 133 -11.39 20.51 -14.98
C ALA A 133 -12.64 19.72 -14.51
N VAL A 134 -13.06 18.70 -15.25
CA VAL A 134 -14.19 17.83 -14.87
C VAL A 134 -13.74 16.80 -13.85
N GLU A 135 -12.59 16.15 -14.08
CA GLU A 135 -12.02 15.14 -13.20
C GLU A 135 -11.65 15.70 -11.82
N GLU A 136 -11.13 16.93 -11.78
CA GLU A 136 -10.80 17.62 -10.53
C GLU A 136 -12.07 17.88 -9.69
N VAL A 137 -13.14 18.36 -10.33
CA VAL A 137 -14.45 18.58 -9.68
C VAL A 137 -15.08 17.26 -9.21
N SER A 138 -14.95 16.19 -9.99
CA SER A 138 -15.38 14.85 -9.59
C SER A 138 -14.62 14.33 -8.37
N LEU A 139 -13.29 14.48 -8.36
CA LEU A 139 -12.43 14.00 -7.28
C LEU A 139 -12.71 14.73 -5.97
N GLN A 140 -12.79 16.06 -5.99
CA GLN A 140 -13.10 16.87 -4.81
C GLN A 140 -14.47 16.53 -4.22
N ARG A 141 -15.44 16.14 -5.07
CA ARG A 141 -16.84 15.94 -4.66
C ARG A 141 -17.19 14.50 -4.28
N THR A 142 -16.56 13.51 -4.90
CA THR A 142 -16.91 12.09 -4.74
C THR A 142 -15.76 11.25 -4.16
N GLY A 143 -14.55 11.81 -4.05
CA GLY A 143 -13.35 11.06 -3.71
C GLY A 143 -12.84 10.17 -4.85
N ARG A 144 -13.40 10.31 -6.06
CA ARG A 144 -13.03 9.56 -7.27
C ARG A 144 -13.00 10.49 -8.48
N SER A 145 -12.03 10.31 -9.38
CA SER A 145 -11.87 11.11 -10.61
C SER A 145 -12.73 10.61 -11.78
N GLU A 146 -13.88 9.97 -11.51
CA GLU A 146 -14.73 9.40 -12.56
C GLU A 146 -15.37 10.50 -13.43
N LYS A 147 -15.35 10.34 -14.75
CA LYS A 147 -16.07 11.21 -15.68
C LYS A 147 -17.52 10.74 -15.81
N PHE A 148 -18.46 11.53 -15.30
CA PHE A 148 -19.88 11.31 -15.53
C PHE A 148 -20.28 11.97 -16.85
N VAL A 149 -20.90 11.21 -17.77
CA VAL A 149 -21.51 11.72 -19.01
C VAL A 149 -22.96 11.27 -19.02
N TYR A 150 -23.89 12.21 -19.10
CA TYR A 150 -25.33 11.94 -19.06
C TYR A 150 -25.93 11.92 -20.47
N GLU A 151 -27.12 11.33 -20.62
CA GLU A 151 -27.83 11.23 -21.91
C GLU A 151 -28.17 12.59 -22.52
N ASP A 152 -28.25 13.64 -21.70
CA ASP A 152 -28.46 15.04 -22.11
C ASP A 152 -27.17 15.74 -22.58
N GLY A 153 -26.04 15.03 -22.59
CA GLY A 153 -24.74 15.56 -23.00
C GLY A 153 -23.98 16.33 -21.91
N SER A 154 -24.53 16.46 -20.70
CA SER A 154 -23.82 17.09 -19.58
C SER A 154 -22.67 16.21 -19.06
N VAL A 155 -21.60 16.85 -18.60
CA VAL A 155 -20.37 16.19 -18.12
C VAL A 155 -20.01 16.68 -16.71
N GLY A 156 -19.64 15.76 -15.82
CA GLY A 156 -19.26 16.05 -14.43
C GLY A 156 -20.39 15.90 -13.40
N PRO A 157 -20.11 15.95 -12.09
CA PRO A 157 -21.10 15.68 -11.06
C PRO A 157 -22.19 16.77 -11.04
N GLN A 158 -23.44 16.40 -11.28
CA GLN A 158 -24.54 17.37 -11.34
C GLN A 158 -24.83 18.01 -9.96
N TYR A 159 -25.14 19.31 -9.96
CA TYR A 159 -25.70 19.98 -8.79
C TYR A 159 -27.15 19.52 -8.62
N GLY A 160 -27.48 18.88 -7.50
CA GLY A 160 -28.87 18.65 -7.15
C GLY A 160 -29.57 20.00 -7.01
N LYS A 161 -30.84 20.11 -7.46
CA LYS A 161 -31.66 21.31 -7.26
C LYS A 161 -31.62 21.73 -5.79
N GLY A 162 -30.88 22.81 -5.49
CA GLY A 162 -30.77 23.38 -4.14
C GLY A 162 -29.36 23.65 -3.60
N SER A 163 -28.28 23.28 -4.30
CA SER A 163 -26.93 23.72 -3.92
C SER A 163 -26.59 25.10 -4.51
N PRO A 164 -25.99 26.01 -3.73
CA PRO A 164 -25.66 27.34 -4.23
C PRO A 164 -24.53 27.23 -5.27
N PRO A 165 -24.57 28.02 -6.37
CA PRO A 165 -23.47 28.05 -7.32
C PRO A 165 -22.21 28.54 -6.60
N ALA A 166 -21.09 27.86 -6.82
CA ALA A 166 -19.79 28.37 -6.40
C ALA A 166 -19.57 29.70 -7.11
N ASP A 167 -19.24 30.75 -6.36
CA ASP A 167 -18.89 32.07 -6.89
C ASP A 167 -17.81 31.92 -7.98
N ILE A 168 -18.17 32.26 -9.22
CA ILE A 168 -17.24 32.36 -10.35
C ILE A 168 -16.83 33.84 -10.48
N PRO A 169 -15.59 34.23 -10.11
CA PRO A 169 -15.02 35.51 -10.51
C PRO A 169 -14.52 35.49 -11.97
N PRO A 170 -14.37 36.65 -12.63
CA PRO A 170 -15.21 36.93 -13.80
C PRO A 170 -14.43 37.09 -15.11
N ASP A 171 -13.45 36.25 -15.46
CA ASP A 171 -12.51 36.67 -16.53
C ASP A 171 -12.29 35.68 -17.69
N GLU A 172 -13.10 34.64 -17.91
CA GLU A 172 -13.08 33.91 -19.19
C GLU A 172 -14.49 33.64 -19.73
N GLU A 173 -14.89 34.48 -20.69
CA GLU A 173 -16.05 34.31 -21.56
C GLU A 173 -15.98 32.95 -22.25
N PHE A 174 -16.76 31.97 -21.78
CA PHE A 174 -17.06 30.80 -22.59
C PHE A 174 -18.00 31.21 -23.73
N PRO A 175 -17.67 30.92 -25.00
CA PRO A 175 -18.45 31.40 -26.12
C PRO A 175 -19.86 30.80 -26.09
N LEU A 176 -20.86 31.69 -26.11
CA LEU A 176 -22.27 31.39 -26.34
C LEU A 176 -22.40 30.44 -27.53
N PHE A 177 -22.86 29.21 -27.29
CA PHE A 177 -23.54 28.47 -28.33
C PHE A 177 -25.04 28.73 -28.23
N ILE A 178 -25.53 29.29 -29.32
CA ILE A 178 -26.87 29.78 -29.61
C ILE A 178 -27.88 28.67 -29.30
N LEU A 179 -28.84 28.97 -28.42
CA LEU A 179 -30.08 28.22 -28.33
C LEU A 179 -30.98 28.70 -29.47
N ASP A 180 -31.16 27.88 -30.51
CA ASP A 180 -32.32 28.02 -31.37
C ASP A 180 -33.56 27.64 -30.53
N GLU A 181 -34.34 28.66 -30.19
CA GLU A 181 -35.72 28.52 -29.71
C GLU A 181 -36.62 28.04 -30.86
N ASP A 182 -37.68 27.33 -30.44
CA ASP A 182 -38.87 26.95 -31.18
C ASP A 182 -38.80 25.70 -32.07
N ASP A 183 -39.31 24.59 -31.52
CA ASP A 183 -40.48 23.99 -32.17
C ASP A 183 -41.50 23.48 -31.13
N LYS A 184 -42.77 23.81 -31.40
CA LYS A 184 -43.97 23.47 -30.61
C LYS A 184 -44.52 22.10 -30.98
#